data_AF-A0A1X6Z4Z7-F1
#
_entry.id   AF-A0A1X6Z4Z7-F1
#
_cell.length_a   1.000
_cell.length_b   1.000
_cell.length_c   1.000
_cell.angle_alpha   90.00
_cell.angle_beta   90.00
_cell.angle_gamma   90.00
#
_symmetry.space_group_name_H-M   'P 1'
#
loop_
_entity.id
_entity.type
_entity.pdbx_description
1 polymer ?
#
loop_
_entity_poly.entity_id
_entity_poly.type
_entity_poly.pdbx_seq_one_letter_code
_entity_poly.pdbx_strand_id
1 'polypeptide(L)'
;MPIREISRRTGLSRNTIRKYLRADIVEPSFKTPTRPSKLDPFAEKLSGWLLTEQRKSRKDRRTAKQMHADLVHLGFDGSYERVAAVDCH
;
A
#
# COMPACT_ATOMS: atom_id res chain seq x y z
N MET A 1 -4.49 -20.62 28.46
CA MET A 1 -3.12 -20.56 27.91
C MET A 1 -2.33 -19.45 28.61
N PRO A 2 -1.14 -19.70 29.16
CA PRO A 2 -0.38 -18.68 29.87
C PRO A 2 0.23 -17.62 28.92
N ILE A 3 0.04 -16.33 29.23
CA ILE A 3 0.54 -15.19 28.43
C ILE A 3 2.05 -15.25 28.18
N ARG A 4 2.81 -15.77 29.15
CA ARG A 4 4.28 -15.93 29.04
C ARG A 4 4.67 -16.91 27.94
N GLU A 5 3.89 -17.97 27.74
CA GLU A 5 4.14 -18.98 26.72
C GLU A 5 3.83 -18.42 25.33
N ILE A 6 2.74 -17.67 25.18
CA ILE A 6 2.41 -16.97 23.93
C ILE A 6 3.53 -15.98 23.58
N SER A 7 4.04 -15.23 24.56
CA SER A 7 5.13 -14.27 24.35
C SER A 7 6.42 -14.92 23.86
N ARG A 8 6.78 -16.09 24.39
CA ARG A 8 7.96 -16.83 23.95
C ARG A 8 7.80 -17.41 22.54
N ARG A 9 6.59 -17.87 22.20
CA ARG A 9 6.30 -18.48 20.88
C ARG A 9 6.11 -17.45 19.76
N THR A 10 5.53 -16.29 20.08
CA THR A 10 5.17 -15.26 19.09
C THR A 10 6.13 -14.08 19.05
N GLY A 11 7.02 -13.94 20.04
CA GLY A 11 7.89 -12.76 20.19
C GLY A 11 7.16 -11.47 20.54
N LEU A 12 5.84 -11.52 20.73
CA LEU A 12 5.02 -10.35 21.04
C LEU A 12 5.14 -9.95 22.51
N SER A 13 5.07 -8.64 22.75
CA SER A 13 5.08 -8.11 24.11
C SER A 13 3.87 -8.61 24.91
N ARG A 14 4.05 -8.77 26.22
CA ARG A 14 2.96 -9.18 27.14
C ARG A 14 1.77 -8.23 27.07
N ASN A 15 2.00 -6.94 26.78
CA ASN A 15 0.94 -5.94 26.64
C ASN A 15 0.12 -6.15 25.36
N THR A 16 0.77 -6.50 24.25
CA THR A 16 0.12 -6.83 22.98
C THR A 16 -0.74 -8.09 23.11
N ILE A 17 -0.21 -9.13 23.77
CA ILE A 17 -0.94 -10.38 24.00
C ILE A 17 -2.16 -10.14 24.91
N ARG A 18 -1.99 -9.36 25.98
CA ARG A 18 -3.12 -9.01 26.86
C ARG A 18 -4.18 -8.18 26.13
N LYS A 19 -3.77 -7.29 25.22
CA LYS A 19 -4.69 -6.54 24.36
C LYS A 19 -5.46 -7.48 23.44
N TYR A 20 -4.79 -8.43 22.79
CA TYR A 20 -5.41 -9.38 21.87
C TYR A 20 -6.35 -10.35 22.57
N LEU A 21 -5.96 -10.90 23.73
CA LEU A 21 -6.82 -11.78 24.54
C LEU A 21 -8.04 -11.07 25.14
N ARG A 22 -7.98 -9.74 25.34
CA ARG A 22 -9.13 -8.94 25.79
C ARG A 22 -10.04 -8.52 24.64
N ALA A 23 -9.50 -8.45 23.43
CA ALA A 23 -10.23 -7.93 22.29
C ALA A 23 -11.02 -9.02 21.56
N ASP A 24 -10.75 -10.32 21.76
CA ASP A 24 -11.33 -11.43 20.97
C ASP A 24 -11.20 -11.24 19.44
N ILE A 25 -10.33 -10.34 19.01
CA ILE A 25 -10.05 -10.04 17.60
C ILE A 25 -8.95 -11.00 17.14
N VAL A 26 -9.36 -12.08 16.47
CA VAL A 26 -8.48 -13.13 15.94
C VAL A 26 -7.76 -12.70 14.66
N GLU A 27 -8.23 -11.66 13.97
CA GLU A 27 -7.53 -11.11 12.81
C GLU A 27 -7.04 -9.70 13.12
N PRO A 28 -5.71 -9.48 13.28
CA PRO A 28 -5.16 -8.15 13.13
C PRO A 28 -5.36 -7.75 11.66
N SER A 29 -6.57 -7.28 11.34
CA SER A 29 -6.82 -6.51 10.16
C SER A 29 -5.96 -5.27 10.33
N PHE A 30 -4.78 -5.29 9.71
CA PHE A 30 -4.10 -4.08 9.32
C PHE A 30 -5.07 -3.39 8.37
N LYS A 31 -6.02 -2.65 8.93
CA LYS A 31 -6.72 -1.60 8.22
C LYS A 31 -5.65 -0.58 7.94
N THR A 32 -4.86 -0.81 6.89
CA THR A 32 -4.21 0.26 6.14
C THR A 32 -5.32 1.28 6.00
N PRO A 33 -5.23 2.44 6.67
CA PRO A 33 -6.29 3.40 6.56
C PRO A 33 -6.41 3.68 5.07
N THR A 34 -7.58 3.42 4.49
CA THR A 34 -8.00 3.94 3.20
C THR A 34 -8.05 5.45 3.36
N ARG A 35 -6.86 6.06 3.49
CA ARG A 35 -6.70 7.50 3.45
C ARG A 35 -7.18 7.85 2.05
N PRO A 36 -8.27 8.63 1.90
CA PRO A 36 -8.70 9.08 0.59
C PRO A 36 -7.48 9.74 -0.02
N SER A 37 -6.90 9.05 -0.99
CA SER A 37 -5.64 9.47 -1.53
C SER A 37 -5.99 10.51 -2.57
N LYS A 38 -5.22 11.60 -2.64
CA LYS A 38 -5.30 12.51 -3.80
C LYS A 38 -5.06 11.76 -5.13
N LEU A 39 -4.66 10.48 -5.07
CA LEU A 39 -4.46 9.58 -6.19
C LEU A 39 -5.75 8.86 -6.60
N ASP A 40 -6.79 8.78 -5.76
CA ASP A 40 -8.04 8.05 -6.07
C ASP A 40 -8.68 8.54 -7.38
N PRO A 41 -8.76 9.86 -7.68
CA PRO A 41 -9.29 10.35 -8.97
C PRO A 41 -8.41 9.99 -10.18
N PHE A 42 -7.14 9.68 -9.93
CA PHE A 42 -6.14 9.38 -10.96
C PHE A 42 -5.76 7.90 -11.01
N ALA A 43 -6.27 7.07 -10.09
CA ALA A 43 -5.92 5.66 -9.95
C ALA A 43 -6.36 4.84 -11.16
N GLU A 44 -7.54 5.12 -11.71
CA GLU A 44 -8.00 4.50 -12.95
C GLU A 44 -7.12 4.91 -14.15
N LYS A 45 -6.74 6.18 -14.23
CA LYS A 45 -5.88 6.71 -15.30
C LYS A 45 -4.49 6.09 -15.25
N LEU A 46 -3.91 6.00 -14.05
CA LEU A 46 -2.62 5.39 -13.80
C LEU A 46 -2.64 3.89 -14.10
N SER A 47 -3.69 3.18 -13.68
CA SER A 47 -3.90 1.76 -14.01
C SER A 47 -3.99 1.55 -15.52
N GLY A 48 -4.72 2.41 -16.24
CA GLY A 48 -4.82 2.35 -17.70
C GLY A 48 -3.48 2.58 -18.39
N TRP A 49 -2.66 3.51 -17.89
CA TRP A 49 -1.29 3.70 -18.37
C TRP A 49 -0.43 2.47 -18.08
N LEU A 50 -0.43 1.94 -16.85
CA LEU A 50 0.34 0.75 -16.49
C LEU A 50 0.00 -0.47 -17.36
N LEU A 51 -1.28 -0.71 -17.65
CA LEU A 51 -1.73 -1.77 -18.56
C LEU A 51 -1.22 -1.57 -20.00
N THR A 52 -1.25 -0.33 -20.48
CA THR A 52 -0.75 0.03 -21.82
C THR A 52 0.76 -0.14 -21.90
N GLU A 53 1.47 0.25 -20.84
CA GLU A 53 2.91 0.23 -20.72
C GLU A 53 3.45 -1.19 -20.43
N GLN A 54 2.68 -2.07 -19.78
CA GLN A 54 2.97 -3.51 -19.69
C GLN A 54 2.99 -4.20 -21.06
N ARG A 55 2.15 -3.75 -22.00
CA ARG A 55 2.09 -4.32 -23.36
C ARG A 55 3.23 -3.85 -24.27
N LYS A 56 3.95 -2.80 -23.86
CA LYS A 56 5.08 -2.25 -24.62
C LYS A 56 6.39 -2.93 -24.26
N SER A 57 7.33 -2.85 -25.21
CA SER A 57 8.73 -3.21 -24.99
C SER A 57 9.30 -2.44 -23.80
N ARG A 58 10.20 -3.08 -23.03
CA ARG A 58 10.90 -2.44 -21.89
C ARG A 58 11.58 -1.11 -22.24
N LYS A 59 11.97 -0.91 -23.51
CA LYS A 59 12.60 0.33 -23.98
C LYS A 59 11.61 1.48 -24.18
N ASP A 60 10.35 1.17 -24.48
CA ASP A 60 9.29 2.15 -24.76
C ASP A 60 8.35 2.35 -23.57
N ARG A 61 8.57 1.58 -22.48
CA ARG A 61 7.76 1.61 -21.28
C ARG A 61 8.00 2.91 -20.52
N ARG A 62 6.96 3.72 -20.34
CA ARG A 62 6.98 4.88 -19.45
C ARG A 62 7.30 4.44 -18.03
N THR A 63 8.21 5.17 -17.39
CA THR A 63 8.59 4.91 -15.99
C THR A 63 7.60 5.57 -15.04
N ALA A 64 7.50 5.05 -13.81
CA ALA A 64 6.69 5.65 -12.75
C ALA A 64 7.00 7.15 -12.53
N LYS A 65 8.23 7.61 -12.84
CA LYS A 65 8.62 9.03 -12.76
C LYS A 65 7.94 9.87 -13.83
N GLN A 66 7.85 9.37 -15.06
CA GLN A 66 7.16 10.05 -16.15
C GLN A 66 5.65 10.07 -15.89
N MET A 67 5.08 8.96 -15.41
CA MET A 67 3.67 8.92 -15.01
C MET A 67 3.38 9.89 -13.88
N HIS A 68 4.28 10.02 -12.89
CA HIS A 68 4.15 11.02 -11.83
C HIS A 68 4.20 12.46 -12.37
N ALA A 69 5.12 12.77 -13.28
CA ALA A 69 5.19 14.08 -13.91
C ALA A 69 3.92 14.42 -14.70
N ASP A 70 3.39 13.46 -15.47
CA ASP A 70 2.13 13.61 -16.21
C ASP A 70 0.95 13.81 -15.26
N LEU A 71 0.93 13.09 -14.12
CA LEU A 71 -0.07 13.27 -13.08
C LEU A 71 0.02 14.66 -12.43
N VAL A 72 1.23 15.14 -12.11
CA VAL A 72 1.44 16.48 -11.56
C VAL A 72 0.93 17.55 -12.53
N HIS A 73 1.15 17.37 -13.84
CA HIS A 73 0.61 18.25 -14.88
C HIS A 73 -0.93 18.26 -14.92
N LEU A 74 -1.55 17.14 -14.56
CA LEU A 74 -3.00 17.00 -14.42
C LEU A 74 -3.54 17.53 -13.07
N GLY A 75 -2.70 18.12 -12.22
CA GLY A 75 -3.09 18.68 -10.93
C GLY A 75 -2.94 17.71 -9.75
N PHE A 76 -2.18 16.62 -9.92
CA PHE A 76 -1.88 15.70 -8.82
C PHE A 76 -0.85 16.29 -7.85
N ASP A 77 -1.27 16.60 -6.64
CA ASP A 77 -0.43 17.08 -5.53
C ASP A 77 0.01 15.93 -4.59
N GLY A 78 0.23 14.74 -5.13
CA GLY A 78 0.70 13.58 -4.36
C GLY A 78 2.17 13.24 -4.63
N SER A 79 2.77 12.48 -3.71
CA SER A 79 4.19 12.10 -3.81
C SER A 79 4.41 11.00 -4.86
N TYR A 80 5.61 11.00 -5.45
CA TYR A 80 6.09 9.97 -6.37
C TYR A 80 5.96 8.55 -5.79
N GLU A 81 6.17 8.37 -4.48
CA GLU A 81 6.08 7.07 -3.81
C GLU A 81 4.70 6.43 -3.96
N ARG A 82 3.64 7.24 -4.04
CA ARG A 82 2.27 6.74 -4.28
C ARG A 82 2.14 6.12 -5.66
N VAL A 83 2.75 6.73 -6.67
CA VAL A 83 2.73 6.26 -8.07
C VAL A 83 3.62 5.03 -8.22
N ALA A 84 4.80 5.05 -7.60
CA ALA A 84 5.73 3.93 -7.61
C ALA A 84 5.16 2.67 -6.93
N ALA A 85 4.37 2.84 -5.86
CA ALA A 85 3.70 1.72 -5.19
C ALA A 85 2.72 0.96 -6.10
N VAL A 86 2.13 1.62 -7.10
CA VAL A 86 1.17 1.00 -8.04
C VAL A 86 1.88 0.25 -9.18
N ASP A 87 3.09 0.66 -9.58
CA ASP A 87 3.89 -0.02 -10.63
C ASP A 87 4.55 -1.32 -10.14
N CYS A 88 4.69 -1.51 -8.83
CA CYS A 88 5.35 -2.67 -8.23
C CYS A 88 4.49 -3.96 -8.13
N HIS A 89 3.31 -4.02 -8.74
CA HIS A 89 2.38 -5.16 -8.61
C HIS A 89 2.32 -6.05 -9.87
#